data_AF-A0A5D0ITP7-F1
#
_entry.id   AF-A0A5D0ITP7-F1
#
_cell.length_a   1.000
_cell.length_b   1.000
_cell.length_c   1.000
_cell.angle_alpha   90.00
_cell.angle_beta   90.00
_cell.angle_gamma   90.00
#
_symmetry.space_group_name_H-M   'P 1'
#
loop_
_entity.id
_entity.type
_entity.pdbx_description
1 polymer ?
#
loop_
_entity_poly.entity_id
_entity_poly.type
_entity_poly.pdbx_seq_one_letter_code
_entity_poly.pdbx_strand_id
1 'polypeptide(L)' 'MIKQYIPNIKQLLATPKKIVIVPHKNPDGDAIGSTLGLFHYLKKYNHNVSVITPNDYPNFLKWIPGES' A
#
# COMPACT_ATOMS: atom_id res chain seq x y z
N MET A 1 -13.07 -3.11 22.22
CA MET A 1 -12.10 -4.07 21.64
C MET A 1 -11.25 -3.40 20.53
N ILE A 2 -10.45 -2.37 20.85
CA ILE A 2 -9.63 -1.64 19.83
C ILE A 2 -8.11 -1.69 20.14
N LYS A 3 -7.70 -2.24 21.29
CA LYS A 3 -6.33 -2.04 21.81
C LYS A 3 -5.21 -2.93 21.24
N GLN A 4 -5.50 -3.91 20.37
CA GLN A 4 -4.47 -4.89 19.95
C GLN A 4 -4.08 -4.86 18.46
N TYR A 5 -4.73 -4.08 17.60
CA TYR A 5 -4.43 -4.10 16.15
C TYR A 5 -3.02 -3.61 15.83
N ILE A 6 -2.60 -2.47 16.39
CA ILE A 6 -1.28 -1.90 16.10
C ILE A 6 -0.14 -2.83 16.57
N PRO A 7 -0.14 -3.34 17.83
CA PRO A 7 0.87 -4.32 18.25
C PRO A 7 0.91 -5.57 17.39
N ASN A 8 -0.25 -6.13 17.04
CA ASN A 8 -0.33 -7.35 16.24
C ASN A 8 0.18 -7.12 14.81
N ILE A 9 -0.14 -5.99 14.19
CA ILE A 9 0.35 -5.61 12.86
C ILE A 9 1.87 -5.39 12.90
N LYS A 10 2.40 -4.73 13.94
CA LYS A 10 3.85 -4.56 14.11
C LYS A 10 4.56 -5.92 14.24
N GLN A 11 4.01 -6.82 15.05
CA GLN A 11 4.55 -8.17 15.20
C GLN A 11 4.46 -8.95 13.88
N LEU A 12 3.33 -8.87 13.18
CA LEU A 12 3.17 -9.50 11.87
C LEU A 12 4.27 -9.00 10.92
N LEU A 13 4.44 -7.69 10.79
CA LEU A 13 5.38 -7.05 9.87
C LEU A 13 6.83 -6.98 10.40
N ALA A 14 7.17 -7.65 11.51
CA ALA A 14 8.50 -7.60 12.11
C ALA A 14 9.60 -8.26 11.26
N THR A 15 9.23 -9.09 10.28
CA THR A 15 10.15 -9.77 9.37
C THR A 15 9.74 -9.55 7.92
N PRO A 16 10.70 -9.50 6.97
CA PRO A 16 10.41 -9.34 5.55
C PRO A 16 9.34 -10.33 5.05
N LYS A 17 8.44 -9.82 4.20
CA LYS A 17 7.30 -10.58 3.64
C LYS A 17 7.11 -10.26 2.17
N LYS A 18 6.41 -11.15 1.48
CA LYS A 18 5.80 -10.87 0.17
C LYS A 18 4.40 -10.31 0.40
N ILE A 19 4.14 -9.09 -0.07
CA ILE A 19 2.91 -8.34 0.21
C ILE A 19 2.33 -7.81 -1.11
N VAL A 20 1.03 -8.00 -1.28
CA VAL A 20 0.27 -7.38 -2.37
C VAL A 20 -0.68 -6.35 -1.74
N ILE A 21 -0.66 -5.11 -2.26
CA ILE A 21 -1.62 -4.07 -1.89
C ILE A 21 -2.59 -3.86 -3.04
N VAL A 22 -3.89 -3.89 -2.73
CA VAL A 22 -4.96 -3.78 -3.73
C VAL A 22 -5.90 -2.65 -3.30
N PRO A 23 -5.98 -1.54 -4.05
CA PRO A 23 -7.00 -0.52 -3.83
C PRO A 23 -8.35 -0.98 -4.39
N HIS A 24 -9.42 -0.25 -4.05
CA HIS A 24 -10.74 -0.50 -4.63
C HIS A 24 -10.80 -0.11 -6.11
N LYS A 25 -11.86 -0.56 -6.80
CA LYS A 25 -12.17 -0.17 -8.18
C LYS A 25 -12.34 1.35 -8.29
N ASN A 26 -11.89 1.92 -9.42
CA ASN A 26 -11.88 3.36 -9.69
C ASN A 26 -11.16 4.11 -8.57
N PRO A 27 -9.85 3.86 -8.36
CA PRO A 27 -9.14 4.46 -7.25
C PRO A 27 -9.11 5.98 -7.40
N ASP A 28 -9.38 6.67 -6.30
CA ASP A 28 -9.26 8.11 -6.19
C ASP A 28 -7.88 8.50 -5.62
N GLY A 29 -7.71 9.79 -5.31
CA GLY A 29 -6.46 10.30 -4.76
C GLY A 29 -6.06 9.65 -3.44
N ASP A 30 -7.02 9.31 -2.57
CA ASP A 30 -6.73 8.62 -1.31
C ASP A 30 -6.37 7.16 -1.55
N ALA A 31 -7.08 6.46 -2.42
CA ALA A 31 -6.77 5.07 -2.76
C ALA A 31 -5.36 4.91 -3.35
N ILE A 32 -4.95 5.79 -4.27
CA ILE A 32 -3.58 5.79 -4.81
C ILE A 32 -2.57 6.24 -3.76
N GLY A 33 -2.86 7.33 -3.03
CA GLY A 33 -1.96 7.90 -2.03
C GLY A 33 -1.68 6.97 -0.86
N SER A 34 -2.71 6.39 -0.25
CA SER A 34 -2.60 5.44 0.86
C SER A 34 -1.89 4.15 0.43
N THR A 35 -2.18 3.65 -0.77
CA THR A 35 -1.53 2.46 -1.35
C THR A 35 -0.04 2.68 -1.58
N LEU A 36 0.33 3.77 -2.26
CA LEU A 36 1.74 4.07 -2.54
C LEU A 36 2.49 4.48 -1.27
N GLY A 37 1.84 5.20 -0.35
CA GLY A 37 2.40 5.51 0.97
C GLY A 37 2.74 4.25 1.75
N LEU A 38 1.83 3.27 1.80
CA LEU A 38 2.07 1.97 2.44
C LEU A 38 3.13 1.16 1.70
N PHE A 39 3.12 1.16 0.37
CA PHE A 39 4.13 0.51 -0.47
C PHE A 39 5.54 1.01 -0.14
N HIS A 40 5.76 2.33 -0.15
CA HIS A 40 7.06 2.93 0.14
C HIS A 40 7.48 2.68 1.59
N TYR A 41 6.54 2.78 2.54
CA TYR A 41 6.80 2.46 3.94
C TYR A 41 7.30 1.02 4.10
N LEU A 42 6.59 0.04 3.56
CA LEU A 42 6.95 -1.37 3.69
C LEU A 42 8.25 -1.73 2.94
N LYS A 43 8.50 -1.12 1.77
CA LYS A 43 9.78 -1.26 1.05
C LYS A 43 10.97 -0.79 1.88
N LYS A 44 10.81 0.29 2.65
CA LYS A 44 11.85 0.80 3.58
C LYS A 44 12.24 -0.22 4.65
N TYR A 45 11.33 -1.14 5.01
CA TYR A 45 11.58 -2.25 5.95
C TYR A 45 11.88 -3.58 5.23
N ASN A 46 12.39 -3.52 4.00
CA ASN A 46 12.84 -4.68 3.21
C ASN A 46 11.75 -5.71 2.87
N HIS A 47 10.46 -5.35 2.94
CA HIS A 47 9.41 -6.21 2.42
C HIS A 47 9.45 -6.24 0.88
N ASN A 48 9.10 -7.38 0.29
CA ASN A 48 8.85 -7.50 -1.14
C ASN A 48 7.38 -7.15 -1.43
N VAL A 49 7.14 -5.90 -1.80
CA VAL A 49 5.80 -5.35 -2.01
C VAL A 49 5.52 -5.10 -3.48
N SER A 50 4.30 -5.40 -3.91
CA SER A 50 3.73 -5.03 -5.21
C SER A 50 2.34 -4.41 -5.02
N VAL A 51 2.01 -3.43 -5.85
CA VAL A 51 0.66 -2.86 -5.95
C VAL A 51 -0.03 -3.44 -7.17
N ILE A 52 -1.29 -3.87 -7.04
CA ILE A 52 -2.10 -4.34 -8.15
C ILE A 52 -3.42 -3.59 -8.12
N THR A 53 -3.68 -2.75 -9.13
CA THR A 53 -4.95 -2.05 -9.27
C THR A 53 -5.91 -2.90 -10.12
N PRO A 54 -7.19 -3.05 -9.72
CA PRO A 54 -8.16 -3.83 -10.49
C PRO A 54 -8.56 -3.14 -11.80
N ASN A 55 -8.34 -1.83 -11.90
CA ASN A 55 -8.53 -1.02 -13.09
C ASN A 55 -7.65 0.24 -13.05
N ASP A 56 -7.70 1.01 -14.13
CA ASP A 56 -6.96 2.26 -14.25
C ASP A 56 -7.62 3.40 -13.45
N TYR A 57 -6.87 4.48 -13.24
CA TYR A 57 -7.26 5.66 -12.47
C TYR A 57 -6.97 6.95 -13.24
N PRO A 58 -7.58 8.10 -12.85
CA PRO A 58 -7.53 9.31 -13.65
C PRO A 58 -6.12 9.82 -13.98
N ASN A 59 -5.94 10.35 -15.19
CA ASN A 59 -4.65 10.86 -15.68
C ASN A 59 -4.03 11.95 -14.80
N PHE A 60 -4.84 12.73 -14.08
CA PHE A 60 -4.33 13.78 -13.19
C PHE A 60 -3.67 13.23 -11.91
N LEU A 61 -3.78 11.94 -11.64
CA LEU A 61 -3.03 11.25 -10.58
C LEU A 61 -1.74 10.61 -11.13
N LYS A 62 -1.51 10.69 -12.44
CA LYS A 62 -0.35 10.11 -13.15
C LYS A 62 0.96 10.90 -12.96
N TRP A 63 1.10 11.52 -11.79
CA TRP A 63 2.34 12.16 -11.37
C TRP A 63 2.83 11.60 -10.02
N ILE A 64 2.05 10.72 -9.38
CA ILE A 64 2.33 10.29 -8.00
C ILE A 64 3.53 9.33 -8.02
N PRO A 65 4.60 9.61 -7.26
CA PRO A 65 5.81 8.80 -7.29
C PRO A 65 5.58 7.34 -6.91
N GLY A 66 6.05 6.44 -7.76
CA GLY A 66 5.92 4.99 -7.55
C GLY A 66 4.71 4.38 -8.25
N GLU A 67 3.97 5.15 -9.04
CA GLU A 67 3.14 4.56 -10.08
C GLU A 67 4.00 3.93 -11.18
N SER A 68 3.51 2.81 -11.72
CA SER A 68 4.13 2.05 -12.82
C SER A 68 3.08 1.22 -13.52
#